data_AF-A0AA88DBP9-F1
#
_entry.id   AF-A0AA88DBP9-F1
#
_cell.length_a   1.000
_cell.length_b   1.000
_cell.length_c   1.000
_cell.angle_alpha   90.00
_cell.angle_beta   90.00
_cell.angle_gamma   90.00
#
_symmetry.space_group_name_H-M   'P 1'
#
loop_
_entity.id
_entity.type
_entity.pdbx_description
1 polymer ?
#
loop_
_entity_poly.entity_id
_entity_poly.type
_entity_poly.pdbx_seq_one_letter_code
_entity_poly.pdbx_strand_id
1 'polypeptide(L)'
;MKTRRLCLNFSTASNYKYRFVQGFLRSLKRINRRKPTSNVSSPREICRRFLEVKSAADASMASAVGSRRAWSRALLQKTRSQDRSFGNNKLDVEEEENINGVVWKANELRKLVPGGEAMDM
;
A
#
# COMPACT_ATOMS: atom_id res chain seq x y z
N MET A 1 -25.14 23.10 2.36
CA MET A 1 -25.06 21.64 2.06
C MET A 1 -24.58 20.88 3.30
N LYS A 2 -25.44 20.08 3.93
CA LYS A 2 -25.09 19.26 5.10
C LYS A 2 -24.39 17.98 4.62
N THR A 3 -23.08 17.88 4.80
CA THR A 3 -22.38 16.60 4.63
C THR A 3 -22.90 15.63 5.68
N ARG A 4 -23.78 14.71 5.28
CA ARG A 4 -24.18 13.57 6.10
C ARG A 4 -22.93 12.73 6.34
N ARG A 5 -22.32 12.87 7.53
CA ARG A 5 -21.33 11.88 7.99
C ARG A 5 -22.10 10.58 8.13
N LEU A 6 -21.71 9.56 7.39
CA LEU A 6 -22.17 8.19 7.61
C LEU A 6 -21.63 7.79 8.99
N CYS A 7 -22.41 8.08 10.03
CA CYS A 7 -22.14 7.63 11.39
C CYS A 7 -22.45 6.13 11.39
N LEU A 8 -21.42 5.32 11.16
CA LEU A 8 -21.51 3.90 11.39
C LEU A 8 -21.67 3.69 12.90
N ASN A 9 -22.89 3.36 13.32
CA ASN A 9 -23.23 3.09 14.71
C ASN A 9 -22.58 1.77 15.14
N PHE A 10 -21.31 1.83 15.55
CA PHE A 10 -20.61 0.69 16.13
C PHE A 10 -20.62 0.79 17.65
N SER A 11 -21.61 0.13 18.25
CA SER A 11 -21.69 -0.13 19.69
C SER A 11 -20.42 -0.85 20.15
N THR A 12 -19.58 -0.18 20.96
CA THR A 12 -18.54 -0.62 21.93
C THR A 12 -17.74 -1.93 21.72
N ALA A 13 -17.75 -2.55 20.54
CA ALA A 13 -17.10 -3.82 20.25
C ALA A 13 -15.77 -3.59 19.50
N SER A 14 -14.67 -3.65 20.25
CA SER A 14 -13.27 -3.64 19.79
C SER A 14 -12.77 -2.35 19.12
N ASN A 15 -12.26 -1.45 19.96
CA ASN A 15 -11.68 -0.13 19.64
C ASN A 15 -10.67 -0.14 18.45
N TYR A 16 -9.93 -1.24 18.24
CA TYR A 16 -8.92 -1.31 17.17
C TYR A 16 -9.51 -1.41 15.75
N LYS A 17 -10.66 -2.07 15.53
CA LYS A 17 -11.26 -2.15 14.18
C LYS A 17 -11.67 -0.78 13.68
N TYR A 18 -12.25 0.04 14.57
CA TYR A 18 -12.58 1.42 14.28
C TYR A 18 -11.32 2.26 13.98
N ARG A 19 -10.30 2.18 14.83
CA ARG A 19 -9.03 2.91 14.63
C ARG A 19 -8.34 2.50 13.32
N PHE A 20 -8.41 1.23 12.97
CA PHE A 20 -7.90 0.70 11.70
C PHE A 20 -8.65 1.33 10.52
N VAL A 21 -9.97 1.18 10.46
CA VAL A 21 -10.79 1.68 9.35
C VAL A 21 -10.66 3.20 9.24
N GLN A 22 -10.73 3.92 10.35
CA GLN A 22 -10.60 5.38 10.36
C GLN A 22 -9.22 5.84 9.87
N GLY A 23 -8.14 5.15 10.29
CA GLY A 23 -6.78 5.41 9.84
C GLY A 23 -6.62 5.12 8.35
N PHE A 24 -7.12 3.96 7.90
CA PHE A 24 -7.02 3.51 6.52
C PHE A 24 -7.81 4.40 5.57
N LEU A 25 -9.04 4.79 5.91
CA LEU A 25 -9.82 5.71 5.08
C LEU A 25 -9.15 7.08 4.97
N ARG A 26 -8.48 7.53 6.04
CA ARG A 26 -7.73 8.80 6.04
C ARG A 26 -6.51 8.73 5.13
N SER A 27 -5.76 7.63 5.13
CA SER A 27 -4.60 7.44 4.24
C SER A 27 -5.04 7.21 2.79
N LEU A 28 -6.09 6.43 2.55
CA LEU A 28 -6.65 6.20 1.23
C LEU A 28 -7.11 7.51 0.57
N LYS A 29 -7.75 8.40 1.35
CA LYS A 29 -8.11 9.75 0.88
C LYS A 29 -6.88 10.58 0.49
N ARG A 30 -5.72 10.38 1.14
CA ARG A 30 -4.45 11.05 0.76
C ARG A 30 -3.87 10.48 -0.54
N ILE A 31 -3.89 9.16 -0.71
CA ILE A 31 -3.44 8.49 -1.94
C ILE A 31 -4.29 8.95 -3.12
N ASN A 32 -5.62 8.95 -2.97
CA ASN A 32 -6.54 9.35 -4.04
C ASN A 32 -6.45 10.84 -4.43
N ARG A 33 -5.91 11.70 -3.56
CA ARG A 33 -5.66 13.11 -3.87
C ARG A 33 -4.47 13.31 -4.81
N ARG A 34 -3.53 12.35 -4.86
CA ARG A 34 -2.43 12.33 -5.82
C ARG A 34 -2.98 11.86 -7.17
N LYS A 35 -3.77 12.71 -7.83
CA LYS A 35 -4.36 12.38 -9.14
C LYS A 35 -3.23 12.13 -10.14
N PRO A 36 -3.26 11.06 -10.96
CA PRO A 36 -2.27 10.93 -12.02
C PRO A 36 -2.49 12.10 -12.98
N THR A 37 -1.42 12.77 -13.35
CA THR A 37 -1.45 13.90 -14.30
C THR A 37 -1.85 13.46 -15.71
N SER A 38 -1.81 12.16 -15.99
CA SER A 38 -2.25 11.53 -17.22
C SER A 38 -3.54 10.74 -17.01
N ASN A 39 -4.46 10.80 -18.00
CA ASN A 39 -5.67 9.96 -18.05
C ASN A 39 -5.35 8.48 -18.29
N VAL A 40 -4.14 8.16 -18.75
CA VAL A 40 -3.63 6.80 -18.92
C VAL A 40 -2.62 6.53 -17.83
N SER A 41 -2.98 5.65 -16.89
CA SER A 41 -2.03 5.16 -15.89
C SER A 41 -1.19 4.05 -16.51
N SER A 42 0.13 4.25 -16.56
CA SER A 42 1.04 3.19 -16.97
C SER A 42 0.94 1.99 -16.01
N PRO A 43 1.25 0.76 -16.46
CA PRO A 43 1.27 -0.41 -15.57
C PRO A 43 2.14 -0.20 -14.31
N ARG A 44 3.23 0.55 -14.45
CA ARG A 44 4.11 0.94 -13.34
C ARG A 44 3.42 1.84 -12.31
N GLU A 45 2.58 2.78 -12.74
CA GLU A 45 1.83 3.65 -11.83
C GLU A 45 0.70 2.91 -11.12
N ILE A 46 0.03 1.98 -11.81
CA ILE A 46 -1.00 1.12 -11.23
C ILE A 46 -0.39 0.26 -10.12
N CYS A 47 0.72 -0.41 -10.42
CA CYS A 47 1.46 -1.21 -9.44
C CYS A 47 1.92 -0.37 -8.23
N ARG A 48 2.46 0.83 -8.47
CA ARG A 48 2.86 1.75 -7.41
C ARG A 48 1.71 2.13 -6.49
N ARG A 49 0.53 2.46 -7.05
CA ARG A 49 -0.67 2.78 -6.26
C ARG A 49 -1.14 1.61 -5.42
N PHE A 50 -1.12 0.41 -5.99
CA PHE A 50 -1.47 -0.81 -5.26
C PHE A 50 -0.57 -0.99 -4.03
N LEU A 51 0.75 -0.84 -4.19
CA LEU A 51 1.70 -0.91 -3.08
C LEU A 51 1.50 0.20 -2.05
N GLU A 52 1.19 1.43 -2.47
CA GLU A 52 0.85 2.52 -1.56
C GLU A 52 -0.39 2.18 -0.71
N VAL A 53 -1.43 1.62 -1.33
CA VAL A 53 -2.66 1.21 -0.63
C VAL A 53 -2.37 0.07 0.35
N LYS A 54 -1.60 -0.95 -0.07
CA LYS A 54 -1.19 -2.06 0.78
C LYS A 54 -0.40 -1.57 2.00
N SER A 55 0.64 -0.78 1.76
CA SER A 55 1.46 -0.18 2.83
C SER A 55 0.63 0.67 3.79
N ALA A 56 -0.34 1.43 3.26
CA ALA A 56 -1.24 2.24 4.07
C ALA A 56 -2.21 1.40 4.92
N ALA A 57 -2.65 0.25 4.42
CA ALA A 57 -3.45 -0.71 5.18
C ALA A 57 -2.63 -1.30 6.33
N ASP A 58 -1.42 -1.80 6.04
CA ASP A 58 -0.52 -2.40 7.02
C ASP A 58 -0.15 -1.40 8.13
N ALA A 59 0.20 -0.16 7.76
CA ALA A 59 0.50 0.90 8.72
C ALA A 59 -0.73 1.27 9.58
N SER A 60 -1.92 1.33 8.99
CA SER A 60 -3.17 1.62 9.72
C SER A 60 -3.51 0.49 10.68
N MET A 61 -3.27 -0.75 10.27
CA MET A 61 -3.50 -1.94 11.09
C MET A 61 -2.52 -1.97 12.26
N ALA A 62 -1.23 -1.76 12.03
CA ALA A 62 -0.22 -1.67 13.07
C ALA A 62 -0.52 -0.54 14.07
N SER A 63 -0.89 0.65 13.60
CA SER A 63 -1.29 1.76 14.45
C SER A 63 -2.52 1.43 15.32
N ALA A 64 -3.48 0.70 14.75
CA ALA A 64 -4.70 0.33 15.43
C ALA A 64 -4.51 -0.75 16.50
N VAL A 65 -3.75 -1.81 16.20
CA VAL A 65 -3.44 -2.89 17.16
C VAL A 65 -2.41 -2.45 18.21
N GLY A 66 -1.64 -1.40 17.90
CA GLY A 66 -0.66 -0.80 18.80
C GLY A 66 0.62 -1.62 18.97
N SER A 67 1.49 -1.16 19.86
CA SER A 67 2.82 -1.73 20.11
C SER A 67 2.81 -3.06 20.88
N ARG A 68 1.66 -3.66 21.17
CA ARG A 68 1.64 -4.95 21.90
C ARG A 68 2.09 -6.13 21.03
N ARG A 69 2.00 -6.01 19.70
CA ARG A 69 2.43 -7.06 18.76
C ARG A 69 3.79 -6.74 18.18
N ALA A 70 4.70 -7.71 18.20
CA ALA A 70 6.08 -7.55 17.72
C ALA A 70 6.13 -7.06 16.26
N TRP A 71 5.34 -7.66 15.36
CA TRP A 71 5.26 -7.23 13.96
C TRP A 71 4.76 -5.78 13.81
N SER A 72 3.78 -5.36 14.63
CA SER A 72 3.25 -3.99 14.61
C SER A 72 4.30 -2.99 15.08
N ARG A 73 5.06 -3.31 16.14
CA ARG A 73 6.17 -2.49 16.62
C ARG A 73 7.23 -2.31 15.54
N ALA A 74 7.66 -3.40 14.91
CA ALA A 74 8.67 -3.37 13.86
C ALA A 74 8.19 -2.52 12.68
N LEU A 75 6.93 -2.68 12.26
CA LEU A 75 6.36 -1.90 11.17
C LEU A 75 6.22 -0.40 11.50
N LEU A 76 5.84 -0.06 12.74
CA LEU A 76 5.77 1.34 13.20
C LEU A 76 7.16 1.98 13.32
N GLN A 77 8.18 1.20 13.72
CA GLN A 77 9.56 1.70 13.74
C GLN A 77 10.06 1.94 12.31
N LYS A 78 9.82 1.00 11.40
CA LYS A 78 10.20 1.12 9.99
C LYS A 78 9.59 2.35 9.33
N THR A 79 8.28 2.58 9.50
CA THR A 79 7.60 3.76 8.91
C THR A 79 8.15 5.09 9.45
N ARG A 80 8.52 5.16 10.74
CA ARG A 80 9.17 6.35 11.32
C ARG A 80 10.58 6.58 10.79
N SER A 81 11.34 5.51 10.56
CA SER A 81 12.68 5.59 9.97
C SER A 81 12.61 6.02 8.50
N GLN A 82 11.59 5.55 7.78
CA GLN A 82 11.34 5.89 6.38
C GLN A 82 10.95 7.36 6.21
N ASP A 83 10.14 7.91 7.13
CA ASP A 83 9.79 9.35 7.15
C ASP A 83 11.01 10.27 7.39
N ARG A 84 12.07 9.76 8.04
CA ARG A 84 13.33 10.49 8.26
C ARG A 84 14.35 10.33 7.14
N SER A 85 14.17 9.33 6.28
CA SER A 85 15.10 8.95 5.21
C SER A 85 14.53 9.17 3.81
N PHE A 86 13.51 10.03 3.65
CA PHE A 86 12.99 10.48 2.34
C PHE A 86 14.02 11.18 1.43
N GLY A 87 15.31 11.16 1.77
CA GLY A 87 16.40 11.19 0.80
C GLY A 87 16.88 9.77 0.49
N ASN A 88 16.23 9.13 -0.47
CA ASN A 88 16.73 7.97 -1.22
C ASN A 88 16.73 6.59 -0.53
N ASN A 89 16.09 5.66 -1.26
CA ASN A 89 16.27 4.21 -1.26
C ASN A 89 15.35 3.37 -0.37
N LYS A 90 14.42 2.72 -1.08
CA LYS A 90 14.21 1.27 -1.12
C LYS A 90 13.56 0.63 0.12
N LEU A 91 12.36 0.13 -0.16
CA LEU A 91 11.63 -0.81 0.69
C LEU A 91 12.44 -2.10 0.80
N ASP A 92 13.22 -2.25 1.87
CA ASP A 92 13.66 -3.59 2.31
C ASP A 92 12.45 -4.30 2.95
N VAL A 93 11.48 -4.66 2.12
CA VAL A 93 10.47 -5.68 2.40
C VAL A 93 10.99 -6.94 1.72
N GLU A 94 11.76 -7.72 2.48
CA GLU A 94 12.42 -8.95 2.03
C GLU A 94 11.45 -10.01 1.46
N GLU A 95 10.13 -9.79 1.53
CA GLU A 95 9.12 -10.69 0.96
C GLU A 95 8.39 -10.16 -0.28
N GLU A 96 8.36 -8.85 -0.56
CA GLU A 96 7.49 -8.28 -1.61
C GLU A 96 8.25 -7.68 -2.81
N GLU A 97 9.53 -7.32 -2.66
CA GLU A 97 10.38 -7.05 -3.84
C GLU A 97 10.56 -8.31 -4.71
N ASN A 98 10.42 -9.51 -4.12
CA ASN A 98 10.50 -10.75 -4.88
C ASN A 98 9.34 -10.87 -5.87
N ILE A 99 8.09 -10.58 -5.49
CA ILE A 99 6.95 -10.76 -6.39
C ILE A 99 6.95 -9.72 -7.52
N ASN A 100 7.22 -8.45 -7.21
CA ASN A 100 7.32 -7.41 -8.23
C ASN A 100 8.57 -7.55 -9.11
N GLY A 101 9.69 -7.97 -8.51
CA GLY A 101 10.90 -8.35 -9.24
C GLY A 101 10.66 -9.57 -10.12
N VAL A 102 9.90 -10.57 -9.66
CA VAL A 102 9.56 -11.79 -10.40
C VAL A 102 8.60 -11.49 -11.55
N VAL A 103 7.57 -10.67 -11.35
CA VAL A 103 6.64 -10.28 -12.43
C VAL A 103 7.34 -9.41 -13.47
N TRP A 104 8.16 -8.45 -13.05
CA TRP A 104 8.95 -7.63 -13.99
C TRP A 104 10.00 -8.48 -14.74
N LYS A 105 10.75 -9.32 -14.03
CA LYS A 105 11.75 -10.24 -14.61
C LYS A 105 11.11 -11.26 -15.52
N ALA A 106 9.94 -11.79 -15.18
CA ALA A 106 9.20 -12.70 -16.06
C ALA A 106 8.84 -12.02 -17.39
N ASN A 107 8.38 -10.77 -17.36
CA ASN A 107 8.09 -9.99 -18.57
C ASN A 107 9.34 -9.64 -19.38
N GLU A 108 10.50 -9.56 -18.75
CA GLU A 108 11.79 -9.33 -19.42
C GLU A 108 12.32 -10.62 -20.06
N LEU A 109 12.18 -11.78 -19.40
CA LEU A 109 12.54 -13.09 -19.94
C LEU A 109 11.66 -13.50 -21.13
N ARG A 110 10.38 -13.12 -21.15
CA ARG A 110 9.46 -13.39 -22.27
C ARG A 110 9.90 -12.74 -23.59
N LYS A 111 10.70 -11.68 -23.54
CA LYS A 111 11.26 -11.00 -24.73
C LYS A 111 12.46 -11.72 -25.34
N LEU A 112 13.09 -12.64 -24.60
CA LEU A 112 14.27 -13.37 -25.06
C LEU A 112 13.93 -14.61 -25.90
N VAL A 113 12.68 -15.08 -25.83
CA VAL A 113 12.21 -16.24 -26.60
C VAL A 113 11.32 -15.73 -27.74
N PRO A 114 11.62 -16.06 -29.01
CA PRO A 114 10.77 -15.72 -30.14
C PRO A 114 9.34 -16.24 -29.89
N GLY A 115 8.37 -15.33 -29.80
CA GLY A 115 6.94 -15.65 -29.58
C GLY A 115 6.44 -15.59 -28.13
N GLY A 116 7.29 -15.29 -27.14
CA GLY A 116 6.87 -15.21 -25.73
C GLY A 116 5.92 -14.05 -25.38
N GLU A 117 5.86 -13.02 -26.22
CA GLU A 117 4.98 -11.85 -26.07
C GLU A 117 3.51 -12.15 -26.42
N ALA A 118 3.24 -13.19 -27.21
CA ALA A 118 1.89 -13.54 -27.66
C ALA A 118 1.10 -14.45 -26.68
N MET A 119 1.74 -14.93 -25.60
CA MET A 119 1.13 -15.90 -24.68
C MET A 119 0.16 -15.31 -23.63
N ASP A 120 -0.03 -13.98 -23.57
CA ASP A 120 -0.97 -13.32 -22.64
C ASP A 120 -2.32 -12.95 -23.33
N MET A 121 -2.59 -13.49 -24.53
CA MET A 121 -3.90 -13.39 -25.23
C MET A 121 -4.81 -14.57 -24.93
#